data_AF-B2GK25-F1
#
_entry.id   AF-B2GK25-F1
#
_cell.length_a   1.000
_cell.length_b   1.000
_cell.length_c   1.000
_cell.angle_alpha   90.00
_cell.angle_beta   90.00
_cell.angle_gamma   90.00
#
_symmetry.space_group_name_H-M   'P 1'
#
loop_
_entity.id
_entity.type
_entity.pdbx_description
1 polymer ?
#
loop_
_entity_poly.entity_id
_entity_poly.type
_entity_poly.pdbx_seq_one_letter_code
_entity_poly.pdbx_strand_id
1 'polypeptide(L)'
;MASPHGNASRGGGARGPQGRGKGSKAGPKGGFRSGPGSKGSGGAAGGRGYSKGSAAKGPGAARGKGPAGKGPGRPKAGAAQKGPQKPRAFAGVDKYERRASAIKEHGPHRRRRPKNPPVDRLEVHDENGVRLQKLMAQAGVASRRVCEEMIQDGRVSVDGEIVTELGVRVDPALQAVHVDGMRIQTDEKLVYYAFNKPAGVVSTMEDPDGRRCVSDFLDPRKHQRVFHVGRLDVETEGLLLLTNDGELTNRLTHPSYEVPKTYLVQVHGPVEKGIGNQMKQGIRLEDGIAKVDDFRLVDSTPGHVLIEVVLHSGRNRIVRRMFDAVDHPVEKLARTHVGPIAIGDQKQGTVRKLSHTEVGNLLASVGM
;
A
#
# COMPACT_ATOMS: atom_id res chain seq x y z
N MET A 1 -35.75 -59.29 -22.15
CA MET A 1 -36.36 -59.10 -23.48
C MET A 1 -37.86 -58.87 -23.28
N ALA A 2 -38.36 -57.70 -23.68
CA ALA A 2 -39.79 -57.39 -23.72
C ALA A 2 -40.01 -56.30 -24.78
N SER A 3 -41.06 -56.46 -25.59
CA SER A 3 -41.46 -55.63 -26.73
C SER A 3 -42.54 -54.60 -26.30
N PRO A 4 -43.30 -53.92 -27.19
CA PRO A 4 -42.94 -53.11 -28.36
C PRO A 4 -43.67 -51.72 -28.41
N HIS A 5 -43.40 -50.95 -29.48
CA HIS A 5 -44.26 -49.97 -30.19
C HIS A 5 -45.43 -49.21 -29.51
N GLY A 6 -45.39 -47.87 -29.60
CA GLY A 6 -46.20 -47.13 -30.60
C GLY A 6 -47.41 -46.25 -30.17
N ASN A 7 -47.30 -44.93 -30.42
CA ASN A 7 -48.35 -43.99 -30.92
C ASN A 7 -47.67 -42.59 -31.12
N ALA A 8 -47.83 -41.83 -32.21
CA ALA A 8 -49.02 -41.18 -32.81
C ALA A 8 -49.65 -40.08 -31.92
N SER A 9 -50.15 -38.93 -32.39
CA SER A 9 -50.06 -38.19 -33.68
C SER A 9 -50.74 -36.80 -33.53
N ARG A 10 -50.87 -36.00 -34.62
CA ARG A 10 -51.49 -34.64 -34.74
C ARG A 10 -50.59 -33.49 -34.26
N GLY A 11 -50.50 -32.31 -34.89
CA GLY A 11 -51.14 -31.72 -36.10
C GLY A 11 -51.23 -30.18 -35.89
N GLY A 12 -51.21 -29.26 -36.86
CA GLY A 12 -51.00 -29.30 -38.31
C GLY A 12 -51.12 -27.90 -38.94
N GLY A 13 -50.73 -27.72 -40.22
CA GLY A 13 -50.91 -26.48 -41.00
C GLY A 13 -49.83 -25.39 -40.83
N ALA A 14 -49.62 -24.45 -41.77
CA ALA A 14 -50.07 -24.37 -43.16
C ALA A 14 -49.28 -23.29 -43.96
N ARG A 15 -49.10 -23.52 -45.28
CA ARG A 15 -48.88 -22.53 -46.37
C ARG A 15 -47.64 -21.61 -46.37
N GLY A 16 -46.86 -21.74 -47.46
CA GLY A 16 -46.71 -20.63 -48.42
C GLY A 16 -45.29 -20.05 -48.59
N PRO A 17 -44.86 -19.65 -49.81
CA PRO A 17 -43.45 -19.76 -50.17
C PRO A 17 -42.72 -18.45 -50.55
N GLN A 18 -41.44 -18.65 -50.85
CA GLN A 18 -40.39 -17.70 -51.27
C GLN A 18 -40.78 -16.71 -52.38
N GLY A 19 -40.17 -15.52 -52.36
CA GLY A 19 -40.13 -14.58 -53.48
C GLY A 19 -38.83 -13.77 -53.50
N ARG A 20 -37.97 -13.99 -54.50
CA ARG A 20 -36.82 -13.12 -54.82
C ARG A 20 -37.29 -11.90 -55.61
N GLY A 21 -36.73 -10.72 -55.35
CA GLY A 21 -36.94 -9.51 -56.16
C GLY A 21 -35.66 -8.70 -56.32
N LYS A 22 -35.27 -8.39 -57.57
CA LYS A 22 -34.13 -7.50 -57.88
C LYS A 22 -34.59 -6.05 -58.04
N GLY A 23 -33.88 -5.14 -57.39
CA GLY A 23 -33.36 -3.90 -57.98
C GLY A 23 -34.30 -2.71 -58.20
N SER A 24 -33.82 -1.53 -57.79
CA SER A 24 -34.06 -0.25 -58.48
C SER A 24 -32.98 0.77 -58.10
N LYS A 25 -32.56 1.58 -59.08
CA LYS A 25 -31.64 2.72 -58.91
C LYS A 25 -32.47 4.00 -58.71
N ALA A 26 -32.09 4.86 -57.78
CA ALA A 26 -32.20 6.32 -57.90
C ALA A 26 -31.36 7.02 -56.80
N GLY A 27 -30.58 8.03 -57.18
CA GLY A 27 -30.05 9.03 -56.23
C GLY A 27 -31.06 10.17 -56.03
N PRO A 28 -30.71 11.23 -55.26
CA PRO A 28 -29.69 12.15 -55.77
C PRO A 28 -28.65 12.65 -54.73
N LYS A 29 -27.81 13.59 -55.17
CA LYS A 29 -26.57 14.07 -54.54
C LYS A 29 -26.79 15.16 -53.48
N GLY A 30 -25.88 15.21 -52.50
CA GLY A 30 -25.53 16.40 -51.72
C GLY A 30 -24.59 16.02 -50.55
N GLY A 31 -23.44 16.64 -50.31
CA GLY A 31 -22.84 17.77 -51.01
C GLY A 31 -22.03 18.70 -50.10
N PHE A 32 -21.22 18.18 -49.15
CA PHE A 32 -20.42 19.03 -48.27
C PHE A 32 -19.04 19.34 -48.86
N ARG A 33 -18.82 20.64 -49.09
CA ARG A 33 -17.58 21.23 -49.59
C ARG A 33 -16.49 21.22 -48.51
N SER A 34 -15.26 20.95 -48.94
CA SER A 34 -14.04 21.26 -48.18
C SER A 34 -13.14 22.18 -49.00
N GLY A 35 -12.52 23.16 -48.33
CA GLY A 35 -11.59 24.14 -48.92
C GLY A 35 -11.91 25.60 -48.52
N PRO A 36 -10.95 26.53 -48.68
CA PRO A 36 -9.56 26.36 -48.24
C PRO A 36 -8.98 27.61 -47.51
N GLY A 37 -7.96 27.35 -46.68
CA GLY A 37 -6.79 28.18 -46.35
C GLY A 37 -6.85 29.71 -46.22
N SER A 38 -6.22 30.24 -45.17
CA SER A 38 -5.46 31.50 -45.23
C SER A 38 -4.06 31.33 -44.65
N LYS A 39 -3.10 32.12 -45.17
CA LYS A 39 -1.69 32.18 -44.76
C LYS A 39 -1.38 33.54 -44.13
N GLY A 40 -0.39 33.56 -43.24
CA GLY A 40 0.37 34.75 -42.84
C GLY A 40 1.10 34.45 -41.53
N SER A 41 2.41 34.18 -41.48
CA SER A 41 3.56 35.10 -41.70
C SER A 41 3.51 36.35 -40.79
N GLY A 42 4.49 36.63 -39.94
CA GLY A 42 5.73 35.93 -39.63
C GLY A 42 6.54 36.72 -38.57
N GLY A 43 7.71 36.22 -38.18
CA GLY A 43 8.59 36.91 -37.21
C GLY A 43 9.78 36.03 -36.84
N ALA A 44 10.99 36.50 -37.13
CA ALA A 44 12.20 35.67 -37.12
C ALA A 44 13.30 36.25 -36.20
N ALA A 45 14.29 35.39 -35.94
CA ALA A 45 15.64 35.69 -35.46
C ALA A 45 15.82 36.19 -34.01
N GLY A 46 16.84 35.65 -33.34
CA GLY A 46 17.20 36.04 -31.97
C GLY A 46 18.19 35.13 -31.26
N GLY A 47 19.14 34.51 -31.98
CA GLY A 47 20.14 33.64 -31.35
C GLY A 47 21.20 34.45 -30.57
N ARG A 48 21.60 33.94 -29.40
CA ARG A 48 22.93 34.19 -28.83
C ARG A 48 23.25 33.17 -27.74
N GLY A 49 24.16 32.24 -28.04
CA GLY A 49 24.81 31.44 -27.01
C GLY A 49 25.92 32.23 -26.33
N TYR A 50 26.24 31.88 -25.09
CA TYR A 50 27.51 32.22 -24.46
C TYR A 50 28.12 30.95 -23.85
N SER A 51 29.30 30.61 -24.34
CA SER A 51 30.21 29.62 -23.77
C SER A 51 31.58 30.27 -23.56
N LYS A 52 32.47 29.60 -22.82
CA LYS A 52 33.65 30.14 -22.11
C LYS A 52 33.24 30.90 -20.84
N GLY A 53 33.69 30.56 -19.62
CA GLY A 53 34.67 29.56 -19.19
C GLY A 53 36.00 30.20 -18.79
N SER A 54 36.47 29.87 -17.59
CA SER A 54 37.85 30.07 -17.12
C SER A 54 38.09 29.26 -15.85
N ALA A 55 39.03 28.32 -15.92
CA ALA A 55 39.62 27.69 -14.74
C ALA A 55 41.08 28.13 -14.63
N ALA A 56 41.46 28.72 -13.48
CA ALA A 56 42.84 28.98 -13.07
C ALA A 56 42.84 29.10 -11.53
N LYS A 57 43.42 28.13 -10.82
CA LYS A 57 44.78 28.20 -10.23
C LYS A 57 44.93 29.27 -9.13
N GLY A 58 45.18 28.81 -7.90
CA GLY A 58 46.03 29.54 -6.94
C GLY A 58 47.50 29.57 -7.39
N PRO A 59 48.47 30.07 -6.58
CA PRO A 59 48.59 29.77 -5.14
C PRO A 59 49.01 30.98 -4.26
N GLY A 60 49.20 30.76 -2.95
CA GLY A 60 49.85 31.73 -2.04
C GLY A 60 49.93 31.20 -0.60
N ALA A 61 51.11 31.26 0.02
CA ALA A 61 51.37 30.64 1.33
C ALA A 61 52.24 31.50 2.27
N ALA A 62 51.94 31.48 3.58
CA ALA A 62 52.85 31.74 4.71
C ALA A 62 52.17 31.17 5.98
N ARG A 63 52.72 30.29 6.85
CA ARG A 63 54.02 30.09 7.52
C ARG A 63 54.26 30.93 8.81
N GLY A 64 54.22 30.23 9.95
CA GLY A 64 54.88 30.53 11.24
C GLY A 64 54.68 29.32 12.19
N LYS A 65 55.63 28.38 12.26
CA LYS A 65 56.73 28.20 13.25
C LYS A 65 56.28 27.90 14.70
N GLY A 66 56.67 26.70 15.21
CA GLY A 66 56.52 26.22 16.61
C GLY A 66 57.68 26.64 17.53
N PRO A 67 58.21 25.82 18.50
CA PRO A 67 58.32 24.32 18.44
C PRO A 67 58.32 23.49 19.78
N ALA A 68 58.51 22.16 19.64
CA ALA A 68 59.17 21.17 20.55
C ALA A 68 58.47 20.70 21.88
N GLY A 69 58.61 19.42 22.32
CA GLY A 69 59.22 18.23 21.66
C GLY A 69 59.41 16.95 22.54
N LYS A 70 59.99 15.90 21.91
CA LYS A 70 60.65 14.65 22.43
C LYS A 70 59.85 13.46 23.05
N GLY A 71 60.09 12.25 22.51
CA GLY A 71 59.87 10.90 23.12
C GLY A 71 61.14 10.40 23.86
N PRO A 72 61.48 9.07 23.99
CA PRO A 72 61.05 7.82 23.30
C PRO A 72 60.61 6.68 24.29
N GLY A 73 60.49 5.36 24.02
CA GLY A 73 60.47 4.53 22.79
C GLY A 73 61.45 3.31 22.75
N ARG A 74 61.06 2.07 23.15
CA ARG A 74 61.82 0.79 23.03
C ARG A 74 60.95 -0.47 23.37
N PRO A 75 61.34 -1.75 23.11
CA PRO A 75 61.63 -2.43 21.83
C PRO A 75 60.90 -3.82 21.66
N LYS A 76 61.22 -4.60 20.60
CA LYS A 76 60.78 -6.01 20.39
C LYS A 76 61.96 -7.02 20.40
N ALA A 77 61.85 -8.12 21.17
CA ALA A 77 62.54 -9.43 21.09
C ALA A 77 61.97 -10.39 22.18
N GLY A 78 62.17 -11.72 22.21
CA GLY A 78 62.67 -12.66 21.20
C GLY A 78 63.09 -14.06 21.74
N ALA A 79 62.58 -15.14 21.13
CA ALA A 79 63.06 -16.55 21.12
C ALA A 79 63.06 -17.48 22.38
N ALA A 80 62.55 -18.72 22.17
CA ALA A 80 62.97 -20.05 22.73
C ALA A 80 62.88 -20.36 24.26
N GLN A 81 62.71 -21.61 24.78
CA GLN A 81 62.26 -22.95 24.28
C GLN A 81 62.04 -23.94 25.49
N LYS A 82 61.22 -25.00 25.32
CA LYS A 82 61.09 -26.26 26.15
C LYS A 82 60.63 -26.08 27.64
N GLY A 83 59.91 -26.97 28.33
CA GLY A 83 59.57 -28.40 28.20
C GLY A 83 58.33 -28.79 29.08
N PRO A 84 58.09 -30.09 29.42
CA PRO A 84 56.71 -30.61 29.52
C PRO A 84 56.13 -30.99 30.92
N GLN A 85 54.77 -31.01 30.96
CA GLN A 85 53.84 -31.84 31.76
C GLN A 85 53.91 -31.91 33.31
N LYS A 86 52.73 -31.69 33.96
CA LYS A 86 51.94 -32.76 34.61
C LYS A 86 50.48 -32.32 34.88
N PRO A 87 49.52 -33.25 35.03
CA PRO A 87 48.09 -32.95 34.92
C PRO A 87 47.46 -32.50 36.24
N ARG A 88 46.31 -31.81 36.18
CA ARG A 88 45.38 -31.68 37.30
C ARG A 88 44.04 -32.33 36.99
N ALA A 89 43.57 -33.10 37.96
CA ALA A 89 42.41 -33.97 37.84
C ALA A 89 41.08 -33.18 37.83
N PHE A 90 40.07 -33.80 37.23
CA PHE A 90 38.67 -33.45 37.45
C PHE A 90 38.22 -33.90 38.84
N ALA A 91 37.33 -33.10 39.44
CA ALA A 91 36.32 -33.38 40.48
C ALA A 91 36.43 -32.43 41.67
N GLY A 92 35.38 -31.63 41.87
CA GLY A 92 35.30 -30.59 42.91
C GLY A 92 33.99 -29.84 42.76
N VAL A 93 32.95 -30.38 43.40
CA VAL A 93 31.58 -29.84 43.52
C VAL A 93 31.59 -28.39 43.99
N ASP A 94 31.06 -27.47 43.18
CA ASP A 94 30.66 -26.10 43.60
C ASP A 94 29.66 -25.45 42.62
N LYS A 95 28.65 -26.23 42.19
CA LYS A 95 27.63 -25.77 41.22
C LYS A 95 26.33 -25.24 41.85
N TYR A 96 26.31 -25.05 43.18
CA TYR A 96 25.12 -24.61 43.91
C TYR A 96 25.19 -23.19 44.52
N GLU A 97 26.37 -22.56 44.63
CA GLU A 97 26.47 -21.20 45.20
C GLU A 97 26.49 -20.05 44.17
N ARG A 98 26.59 -20.34 42.87
CA ARG A 98 26.46 -19.30 41.80
C ARG A 98 25.06 -19.17 41.22
N ARG A 99 24.02 -19.30 42.06
CA ARG A 99 22.62 -19.09 41.65
C ARG A 99 21.80 -18.16 42.55
N ALA A 100 22.46 -17.42 43.45
CA ALA A 100 21.83 -16.42 44.31
C ALA A 100 21.97 -14.96 43.82
N SER A 101 22.93 -14.66 42.93
CA SER A 101 23.33 -13.27 42.59
C SER A 101 23.25 -12.97 41.10
N ALA A 102 22.06 -13.14 40.51
CA ALA A 102 21.77 -12.74 39.12
C ALA A 102 20.29 -12.44 38.87
N ILE A 103 19.58 -11.85 39.84
CA ILE A 103 18.32 -11.16 39.54
C ILE A 103 18.70 -9.93 38.71
N LYS A 104 18.47 -9.98 37.39
CA LYS A 104 18.57 -8.79 36.56
C LYS A 104 17.50 -7.81 37.05
N GLU A 105 17.93 -6.73 37.70
CA GLU A 105 17.06 -5.58 37.96
C GLU A 105 16.41 -5.18 36.65
N HIS A 106 15.10 -5.42 36.55
CA HIS A 106 14.32 -4.88 35.46
C HIS A 106 14.26 -3.38 35.70
N GLY A 107 14.88 -2.60 34.80
CA GLY A 107 14.85 -1.14 34.85
C GLY A 107 13.42 -0.65 35.08
N PRO A 108 13.24 0.46 35.82
CA PRO A 108 12.01 0.78 36.54
C PRO A 108 10.79 0.55 35.66
N HIS A 109 9.92 -0.38 36.08
CA HIS A 109 8.69 -0.69 35.36
C HIS A 109 8.00 0.62 35.01
N ARG A 110 7.93 0.95 33.70
CA ARG A 110 7.19 2.12 33.21
C ARG A 110 5.84 2.10 33.91
N ARG A 111 5.55 3.17 34.69
CA ARG A 111 4.28 3.29 35.42
C ARG A 111 3.17 2.91 34.44
N ARG A 112 2.41 1.85 34.75
CA ARG A 112 1.28 1.45 33.92
C ARG A 112 0.44 2.70 33.72
N ARG A 113 0.23 3.09 32.45
CA ARG A 113 -0.66 4.22 32.11
C ARG A 113 -1.97 3.98 32.88
N PRO A 114 -2.54 4.99 33.56
CA PRO A 114 -3.80 4.82 34.27
C PRO A 114 -4.78 4.12 33.33
N LYS A 115 -5.39 3.02 33.77
CA LYS A 115 -6.45 2.39 33.00
C LYS A 115 -7.58 3.43 32.94
N ASN A 116 -8.05 3.76 31.74
CA ASN A 116 -9.18 4.67 31.58
C ASN A 116 -10.35 4.22 32.47
N PRO A 117 -11.18 5.15 32.97
CA PRO A 117 -12.39 4.79 33.70
C PRO A 117 -13.22 3.76 32.90
N PRO A 118 -13.88 2.79 33.57
CA PRO A 118 -14.80 1.88 32.89
C PRO A 118 -15.96 2.69 32.31
N VAL A 119 -16.19 2.52 31.01
CA VAL A 119 -17.22 3.24 30.24
C VAL A 119 -18.62 2.71 30.50
N ASP A 120 -18.73 1.49 31.02
CA ASP A 120 -19.93 0.74 31.38
C ASP A 120 -20.80 1.44 32.47
N ARG A 121 -20.38 2.61 32.95
CA ARG A 121 -21.08 3.46 33.92
C ARG A 121 -21.76 4.68 33.29
N LEU A 122 -21.46 4.99 32.04
CA LEU A 122 -22.03 6.13 31.32
C LEU A 122 -23.35 5.68 30.70
N GLU A 123 -24.43 6.46 30.89
CA GLU A 123 -25.76 6.11 30.37
C GLU A 123 -25.78 6.06 28.84
N VAL A 124 -24.93 6.86 28.19
CA VAL A 124 -24.74 6.88 26.74
C VAL A 124 -23.99 5.67 26.16
N HIS A 125 -23.55 4.69 26.98
CA HIS A 125 -22.80 3.52 26.51
C HIS A 125 -23.70 2.35 26.09
N ASP A 126 -23.64 1.98 24.80
CA ASP A 126 -24.20 0.73 24.28
C ASP A 126 -23.10 -0.29 23.95
N GLU A 127 -23.07 -1.42 24.66
CA GLU A 127 -22.12 -2.52 24.43
C GLU A 127 -22.14 -3.06 22.98
N ASN A 128 -23.28 -2.99 22.30
CA ASN A 128 -23.44 -3.45 20.92
C ASN A 128 -23.08 -2.36 19.88
N GLY A 129 -23.14 -1.09 20.29
CA GLY A 129 -22.99 0.09 19.45
C GLY A 129 -21.63 0.24 18.76
N VAL A 130 -21.50 1.27 17.93
CA VAL A 130 -20.26 1.61 17.23
C VAL A 130 -19.40 2.48 18.14
N ARG A 131 -18.09 2.17 18.26
CA ARG A 131 -17.14 3.02 19.00
C ARG A 131 -17.22 4.49 18.55
N LEU A 132 -17.35 5.41 19.50
CA LEU A 132 -17.57 6.84 19.24
C LEU A 132 -16.53 7.44 18.28
N GLN A 133 -15.24 7.18 18.48
CA GLN A 133 -14.18 7.66 17.58
C GLN A 133 -14.21 7.01 16.18
N LYS A 134 -14.77 5.79 16.05
CA LYS A 134 -14.99 5.14 14.75
C LYS A 134 -16.15 5.83 14.04
N LEU A 135 -17.25 6.09 14.73
CA LEU A 135 -18.42 6.77 14.18
C LEU A 135 -18.08 8.20 13.72
N MET A 136 -17.46 9.01 14.58
CA MET A 136 -17.00 10.36 14.22
C MET A 136 -16.07 10.36 13.00
N ALA A 137 -15.16 9.38 12.90
CA ALA A 137 -14.24 9.30 11.76
C ALA A 137 -14.92 8.82 10.46
N GLN A 138 -16.03 8.09 10.55
CA GLN A 138 -16.90 7.72 9.42
C GLN A 138 -17.83 8.88 9.01
N ALA A 139 -18.25 9.70 9.97
CA ALA A 139 -19.02 10.93 9.78
C ALA A 139 -18.14 12.14 9.37
N GLY A 140 -17.02 11.88 8.69
CA GLY A 140 -16.15 12.92 8.13
C GLY A 140 -15.32 13.76 9.10
N VAL A 141 -15.63 13.76 10.42
CA VAL A 141 -15.10 14.73 11.41
C VAL A 141 -13.57 14.83 11.40
N ALA A 142 -12.86 13.74 11.68
CA ALA A 142 -11.41 13.73 11.77
C ALA A 142 -10.83 12.31 11.59
N SER A 143 -9.51 12.14 11.77
CA SER A 143 -8.91 10.79 11.83
C SER A 143 -9.37 10.11 13.13
N ARG A 144 -9.39 8.77 13.19
CA ARG A 144 -9.79 8.07 14.44
C ARG A 144 -8.97 8.49 15.66
N ARG A 145 -7.71 8.93 15.50
CA ARG A 145 -6.85 9.41 16.60
C ARG A 145 -7.18 10.83 17.01
N VAL A 146 -7.40 11.72 16.04
CA VAL A 146 -7.86 13.09 16.32
C VAL A 146 -9.27 13.09 16.94
N CYS A 147 -10.15 12.14 16.56
CA CYS A 147 -11.42 11.91 17.24
C CYS A 147 -11.23 11.42 18.69
N GLU A 148 -10.21 10.62 18.99
CA GLU A 148 -9.88 10.25 20.38
C GLU A 148 -9.40 11.48 21.17
N GLU A 149 -8.56 12.33 20.58
CA GLU A 149 -8.13 13.60 21.19
C GLU A 149 -9.33 14.54 21.46
N MET A 150 -10.22 14.74 20.48
CA MET A 150 -11.45 15.53 20.64
C MET A 150 -12.37 15.02 21.76
N ILE A 151 -12.48 13.70 21.94
CA ILE A 151 -13.22 13.11 23.07
C ILE A 151 -12.51 13.50 24.38
N GLN A 152 -11.20 13.26 24.48
CA GLN A 152 -10.44 13.57 25.72
C GLN A 152 -10.44 15.06 26.09
N ASP A 153 -10.54 15.95 25.10
CA ASP A 153 -10.67 17.40 25.27
C ASP A 153 -12.09 17.84 25.72
N GLY A 154 -13.06 16.91 25.84
CA GLY A 154 -14.44 17.21 26.22
C GLY A 154 -15.25 17.93 25.13
N ARG A 155 -14.82 17.83 23.87
CA ARG A 155 -15.44 18.52 22.72
C ARG A 155 -16.58 17.72 22.07
N VAL A 156 -16.85 16.52 22.58
CA VAL A 156 -17.82 15.58 22.03
C VAL A 156 -18.91 15.32 23.06
N SER A 157 -20.18 15.39 22.64
CA SER A 157 -21.31 15.01 23.47
C SER A 157 -22.23 14.02 22.75
N VAL A 158 -22.88 13.16 23.53
CA VAL A 158 -23.85 12.16 23.06
C VAL A 158 -25.14 12.42 23.82
N ASP A 159 -26.23 12.71 23.10
CA ASP A 159 -27.54 13.04 23.68
C ASP A 159 -27.53 14.19 24.72
N GLY A 160 -26.49 15.02 24.70
CA GLY A 160 -26.27 16.14 25.61
C GLY A 160 -25.22 15.89 26.71
N GLU A 161 -24.86 14.63 26.98
CA GLU A 161 -23.79 14.29 27.93
C GLU A 161 -22.41 14.46 27.29
N ILE A 162 -21.49 15.21 27.92
CA ILE A 162 -20.11 15.36 27.45
C ILE A 162 -19.32 14.10 27.76
N VAL A 163 -18.74 13.48 26.75
CA VAL A 163 -17.96 12.23 26.88
C VAL A 163 -16.48 12.55 26.84
N THR A 164 -15.72 12.09 27.85
CA THR A 164 -14.24 12.23 27.88
C THR A 164 -13.50 10.89 27.82
N GLU A 165 -14.23 9.81 28.02
CA GLU A 165 -13.72 8.46 28.20
C GLU A 165 -13.54 7.74 26.85
N LEU A 166 -12.29 7.41 26.49
CA LEU A 166 -12.04 6.57 25.32
C LEU A 166 -12.54 5.16 25.56
N GLY A 167 -13.38 4.68 24.64
CA GLY A 167 -13.95 3.33 24.68
C GLY A 167 -15.48 3.33 24.56
N VAL A 168 -16.13 4.49 24.74
CA VAL A 168 -17.58 4.64 24.57
C VAL A 168 -18.03 4.17 23.19
N ARG A 169 -19.18 3.49 23.18
CA ARG A 169 -19.84 2.90 22.02
C ARG A 169 -21.28 3.43 22.02
N VAL A 170 -21.79 3.76 20.84
CA VAL A 170 -23.08 4.42 20.65
C VAL A 170 -23.84 3.81 19.48
N ASP A 171 -25.17 3.78 19.55
CA ASP A 171 -26.02 3.43 18.42
C ASP A 171 -26.28 4.69 17.55
N PRO A 172 -25.76 4.78 16.32
CA PRO A 172 -25.98 5.93 15.44
C PRO A 172 -27.43 6.09 14.95
N ALA A 173 -28.29 5.09 15.12
CA ALA A 173 -29.71 5.18 14.78
C ALA A 173 -30.57 5.79 15.90
N LEU A 174 -30.13 5.66 17.16
CA LEU A 174 -30.86 6.10 18.35
C LEU A 174 -30.27 7.35 19.00
N GLN A 175 -28.93 7.50 18.97
CA GLN A 175 -28.20 8.51 19.76
C GLN A 175 -27.68 9.66 18.90
N ALA A 176 -27.83 10.89 19.38
CA ALA A 176 -27.41 12.11 18.71
C ALA A 176 -26.01 12.58 19.17
N VAL A 177 -24.99 12.23 18.38
CA VAL A 177 -23.62 12.69 18.61
C VAL A 177 -23.42 14.12 18.10
N HIS A 178 -22.78 14.96 18.91
CA HIS A 178 -22.39 16.33 18.58
C HIS A 178 -20.90 16.54 18.82
N VAL A 179 -20.26 17.39 18.01
CA VAL A 179 -18.87 17.82 18.15
C VAL A 179 -18.85 19.35 18.12
N ASP A 180 -18.26 19.98 19.13
CA ASP A 180 -18.30 21.44 19.35
C ASP A 180 -19.73 22.03 19.26
N GLY A 181 -20.72 21.27 19.72
CA GLY A 181 -22.15 21.62 19.67
C GLY A 181 -22.86 21.38 18.33
N MET A 182 -22.15 20.94 17.28
CA MET A 182 -22.75 20.62 15.98
C MET A 182 -23.05 19.13 15.86
N ARG A 183 -24.30 18.76 15.53
CA ARG A 183 -24.70 17.36 15.32
C ARG A 183 -24.00 16.79 14.08
N ILE A 184 -23.35 15.63 14.22
CA ILE A 184 -22.69 14.96 13.09
C ILE A 184 -23.69 14.14 12.27
N GLN A 185 -23.50 14.08 10.96
CA GLN A 185 -24.29 13.19 10.08
C GLN A 185 -23.61 11.83 9.98
N THR A 186 -24.33 10.77 10.35
CA THR A 186 -23.82 9.40 10.39
C THR A 186 -24.02 8.65 9.07
N ASP A 187 -24.98 9.06 8.24
CA ASP A 187 -25.30 8.48 6.93
C ASP A 187 -24.40 9.03 5.79
N GLU A 188 -23.08 8.90 5.92
CA GLU A 188 -22.18 9.18 4.79
C GLU A 188 -22.35 8.17 3.65
N LYS A 189 -22.41 8.68 2.41
CA LYS A 189 -22.45 7.83 1.21
C LYS A 189 -21.11 7.12 1.05
N LEU A 190 -21.13 5.78 1.00
CA LEU A 190 -19.90 5.02 0.75
C LEU A 190 -19.33 5.34 -0.64
N VAL A 191 -18.03 5.63 -0.67
CA VAL A 191 -17.27 5.94 -1.88
C VAL A 191 -16.07 5.01 -2.03
N TYR A 192 -15.77 4.65 -3.27
CA TYR A 192 -14.67 3.76 -3.61
C TYR A 192 -13.94 4.30 -4.83
N TYR A 193 -12.64 4.49 -4.70
CA TYR A 193 -11.78 5.03 -5.75
C TYR A 193 -10.58 4.13 -6.00
N ALA A 194 -10.14 4.07 -7.25
CA ALA A 194 -8.82 3.57 -7.65
C ALA A 194 -7.90 4.76 -7.90
N PHE A 195 -6.77 4.82 -7.17
CA PHE A 195 -5.69 5.76 -7.41
C PHE A 195 -4.51 5.01 -8.04
N ASN A 196 -4.04 5.48 -9.21
CA ASN A 196 -2.75 5.05 -9.73
C ASN A 196 -1.66 5.93 -9.10
N LYS A 197 -1.10 5.45 -7.99
CA LYS A 197 -0.06 6.14 -7.23
C LYS A 197 1.24 6.18 -8.04
N PRO A 198 1.86 7.36 -8.28
CA PRO A 198 3.19 7.43 -8.88
C PRO A 198 4.30 7.15 -7.85
N ALA A 199 5.52 6.92 -8.33
CA ALA A 199 6.72 6.89 -7.49
C ALA A 199 6.98 8.25 -6.83
N GLY A 200 7.75 8.27 -5.74
CA GLY A 200 8.07 9.49 -4.99
C GLY A 200 6.93 10.04 -4.10
N VAL A 201 5.78 9.35 -4.02
CA VAL A 201 4.62 9.74 -3.21
C VAL A 201 4.49 8.83 -1.98
N VAL A 202 4.21 9.40 -0.81
CA VAL A 202 4.00 8.65 0.44
C VAL A 202 2.55 8.15 0.54
N SER A 203 2.34 6.88 0.88
CA SER A 203 1.00 6.35 1.24
C SER A 203 0.59 6.79 2.66
N THR A 204 0.20 8.05 2.76
CA THR A 204 -0.45 8.70 3.91
C THR A 204 -1.42 9.77 3.41
N MET A 205 -2.38 10.17 4.26
CA MET A 205 -3.28 11.31 4.00
C MET A 205 -2.69 12.65 4.46
N GLU A 206 -1.65 12.62 5.28
CA GLU A 206 -0.94 13.77 5.83
C GLU A 206 0.51 13.34 6.13
N ASP A 207 1.50 14.13 5.71
CA ASP A 207 2.92 13.84 5.88
C ASP A 207 3.60 14.96 6.68
N PRO A 208 4.04 14.72 7.94
CA PRO A 208 4.67 15.76 8.77
C PRO A 208 5.96 16.34 8.19
N ASP A 209 6.65 15.58 7.33
CA ASP A 209 7.89 16.00 6.67
C ASP A 209 7.63 16.83 5.39
N GLY A 210 6.36 17.12 5.06
CA GLY A 210 5.96 17.91 3.91
C GLY A 210 6.19 17.24 2.55
N ARG A 211 6.40 15.92 2.51
CA ARG A 211 6.56 15.18 1.24
C ARG A 211 5.21 14.98 0.57
N ARG A 212 5.24 14.85 -0.76
CA ARG A 212 4.05 14.55 -1.55
C ARG A 212 3.39 13.25 -1.06
N CYS A 213 2.09 13.31 -0.78
CA CYS A 213 1.31 12.22 -0.21
C CYS A 213 0.01 11.98 -1.01
N VAL A 214 -0.90 11.14 -0.51
CA VAL A 214 -2.10 10.73 -1.26
C VAL A 214 -3.12 11.88 -1.39
N SER A 215 -3.23 12.73 -0.37
CA SER A 215 -4.21 13.83 -0.35
C SER A 215 -3.92 14.91 -1.39
N ASP A 216 -2.66 15.10 -1.81
CA ASP A 216 -2.28 16.03 -2.89
C ASP A 216 -2.94 15.72 -4.25
N PHE A 217 -3.44 14.50 -4.43
CA PHE A 217 -4.12 14.03 -5.65
C PHE A 217 -5.65 14.02 -5.52
N LEU A 218 -6.19 14.37 -4.35
CA LEU A 218 -7.63 14.42 -4.08
C LEU A 218 -8.12 15.87 -4.10
N ASP A 219 -8.84 16.23 -5.17
CA ASP A 219 -9.60 17.49 -5.23
C ASP A 219 -10.75 17.48 -4.20
N PRO A 220 -10.73 18.31 -3.13
CA PRO A 220 -11.76 18.30 -2.08
C PRO A 220 -13.15 18.74 -2.56
N ARG A 221 -13.26 19.32 -3.76
CA ARG A 221 -14.55 19.69 -4.38
C ARG A 221 -15.19 18.53 -5.15
N LYS A 222 -14.43 17.45 -5.41
CA LYS A 222 -14.86 16.30 -6.21
C LYS A 222 -14.82 14.97 -5.46
N HIS A 223 -13.98 14.87 -4.43
CA HIS A 223 -13.78 13.65 -3.65
C HIS A 223 -14.29 13.87 -2.23
N GLN A 224 -15.03 12.90 -1.71
CA GLN A 224 -15.36 12.86 -0.30
C GLN A 224 -14.11 12.50 0.52
N ARG A 225 -14.19 12.68 1.83
CA ARG A 225 -13.11 12.31 2.74
C ARG A 225 -12.90 10.79 2.72
N VAL A 226 -11.69 10.35 2.40
CA VAL A 226 -11.32 8.93 2.27
C VAL A 226 -10.00 8.64 2.96
N PHE A 227 -9.71 7.36 3.15
CA PHE A 227 -8.41 6.85 3.58
C PHE A 227 -7.94 5.74 2.65
N HIS A 228 -6.66 5.39 2.73
CA HIS A 228 -6.02 4.42 1.83
C HIS A 228 -6.19 2.96 2.31
N VAL A 229 -6.53 2.07 1.38
CA VAL A 229 -6.63 0.63 1.62
C VAL A 229 -5.24 0.01 1.55
N GLY A 230 -4.66 -0.24 2.72
CA GLY A 230 -3.28 -0.68 2.85
C GLY A 230 -2.32 0.43 2.42
N ARG A 231 -1.10 0.06 2.02
CA ARG A 231 -0.05 1.00 1.63
C ARG A 231 0.71 0.50 0.40
N LEU A 232 1.40 1.42 -0.26
CA LEU A 232 2.51 1.16 -1.16
C LEU A 232 3.75 1.89 -0.62
N ASP A 233 4.95 1.39 -0.94
CA ASP A 233 6.18 2.12 -0.62
C ASP A 233 6.29 3.38 -1.49
N VAL A 234 7.16 4.31 -1.09
CA VAL A 234 7.36 5.59 -1.80
C VAL A 234 7.75 5.34 -3.27
N GLU A 235 8.73 4.45 -3.49
CA GLU A 235 9.23 4.01 -4.80
C GLU A 235 8.37 2.92 -5.47
N THR A 236 7.17 2.63 -4.96
CA THR A 236 6.27 1.63 -5.55
C THR A 236 5.05 2.32 -6.16
N GLU A 237 4.78 1.99 -7.41
CA GLU A 237 3.74 2.60 -8.22
C GLU A 237 2.45 1.77 -8.23
N GLY A 238 1.40 2.32 -8.85
CA GLY A 238 0.22 1.57 -9.24
C GLY A 238 -0.94 1.65 -8.26
N LEU A 239 -1.78 0.62 -8.29
CA LEU A 239 -3.13 0.63 -7.73
C LEU A 239 -3.12 0.73 -6.19
N LEU A 240 -3.65 1.83 -5.69
CA LEU A 240 -4.05 2.01 -4.30
C LEU A 240 -5.54 2.32 -4.26
N LEU A 241 -6.33 1.49 -3.56
CA LEU A 241 -7.76 1.76 -3.37
C LEU A 241 -7.93 2.80 -2.26
N LEU A 242 -8.89 3.72 -2.41
CA LEU A 242 -9.24 4.72 -1.41
C LEU A 242 -10.75 4.66 -1.13
N THR A 243 -11.16 4.72 0.14
CA THR A 243 -12.58 4.64 0.54
C THR A 243 -12.83 5.28 1.92
N ASN A 244 -14.10 5.56 2.25
CA ASN A 244 -14.56 5.81 3.62
C ASN A 244 -15.10 4.53 4.30
N ASP A 245 -15.23 3.40 3.58
CA ASP A 245 -15.62 2.11 4.16
C ASP A 245 -14.46 1.49 4.97
N GLY A 246 -14.59 1.58 6.29
CA GLY A 246 -13.63 1.03 7.23
C GLY A 246 -13.72 -0.49 7.43
N GLU A 247 -14.84 -1.12 7.07
CA GLU A 247 -15.02 -2.57 7.14
C GLU A 247 -14.37 -3.23 5.93
N LEU A 248 -14.70 -2.78 4.71
CA LEU A 248 -14.04 -3.26 3.49
C LEU A 248 -12.52 -3.06 3.56
N THR A 249 -12.07 -1.90 4.07
CA THR A 249 -10.63 -1.63 4.25
C THR A 249 -9.97 -2.61 5.22
N ASN A 250 -10.65 -3.00 6.30
CA ASN A 250 -10.15 -3.99 7.23
C ASN A 250 -10.02 -5.36 6.52
N ARG A 251 -11.05 -5.79 5.79
CA ARG A 251 -11.03 -7.09 5.10
C ARG A 251 -9.98 -7.17 4.00
N LEU A 252 -9.84 -6.13 3.17
CA LEU A 252 -8.84 -6.08 2.09
C LEU A 252 -7.39 -6.03 2.58
N THR A 253 -7.14 -5.59 3.82
CA THR A 253 -5.79 -5.47 4.39
C THR A 253 -5.43 -6.55 5.40
N HIS A 254 -6.41 -7.15 6.07
CA HIS A 254 -6.16 -8.16 7.10
C HIS A 254 -5.73 -9.51 6.49
N PRO A 255 -4.65 -10.14 6.98
CA PRO A 255 -4.08 -11.35 6.34
C PRO A 255 -5.05 -12.53 6.18
N SER A 256 -6.03 -12.69 7.07
CA SER A 256 -6.95 -13.84 7.07
C SER A 256 -7.91 -13.91 5.87
N TYR A 257 -8.06 -12.82 5.10
CA TYR A 257 -8.90 -12.82 3.90
C TYR A 257 -8.10 -13.13 2.63
N GLU A 258 -6.77 -13.27 2.76
CA GLU A 258 -5.84 -13.70 1.71
C GLU A 258 -6.00 -13.00 0.34
N VAL A 259 -6.50 -11.75 0.35
CA VAL A 259 -6.87 -11.03 -0.87
C VAL A 259 -5.64 -10.86 -1.79
N PRO A 260 -5.65 -11.42 -3.02
CA PRO A 260 -4.48 -11.43 -3.88
C PRO A 260 -4.13 -10.03 -4.38
N LYS A 261 -2.84 -9.76 -4.52
CA LYS A 261 -2.28 -8.49 -5.00
C LYS A 261 -1.29 -8.82 -6.10
N THR A 262 -1.57 -8.37 -7.32
CA THR A 262 -0.72 -8.63 -8.49
C THR A 262 0.24 -7.47 -8.70
N TYR A 263 1.52 -7.78 -8.82
CA TYR A 263 2.59 -6.82 -9.05
C TYR A 263 3.30 -7.12 -10.37
N LEU A 264 3.61 -6.05 -11.10
CA LEU A 264 4.51 -6.07 -12.23
C LEU A 264 5.89 -5.58 -11.75
N VAL A 265 6.91 -6.40 -11.96
CA VAL A 265 8.26 -6.27 -11.41
C VAL A 265 9.25 -6.17 -12.57
N GLN A 266 10.05 -5.12 -12.60
CA GLN A 266 11.18 -5.00 -13.52
C GLN A 266 12.47 -5.30 -12.76
N VAL A 267 13.28 -6.23 -13.29
CA VAL A 267 14.61 -6.59 -12.77
C VAL A 267 15.64 -6.61 -13.90
N HIS A 268 16.92 -6.49 -13.54
CA HIS A 268 18.00 -6.69 -14.51
C HIS A 268 18.05 -8.15 -15.00
N GLY A 269 18.21 -8.33 -16.30
CA GLY A 269 18.24 -9.64 -16.98
C GLY A 269 19.64 -10.16 -17.29
N PRO A 270 19.79 -11.45 -17.67
CA PRO A 270 18.74 -12.48 -17.70
C PRO A 270 18.39 -12.97 -16.29
N VAL A 271 17.22 -13.61 -16.15
CA VAL A 271 16.78 -14.24 -14.88
C VAL A 271 16.99 -15.75 -14.96
N GLU A 272 17.50 -16.36 -13.88
CA GLU A 272 17.81 -17.80 -13.87
C GLU A 272 16.55 -18.68 -14.03
N LYS A 273 16.71 -19.78 -14.78
CA LYS A 273 15.66 -20.80 -14.94
C LYS A 273 15.39 -21.49 -13.61
N GLY A 274 14.18 -21.32 -13.08
CA GLY A 274 13.73 -22.00 -11.86
C GLY A 274 13.40 -21.07 -10.70
N ILE A 275 13.78 -19.78 -10.76
CA ILE A 275 13.47 -18.78 -9.73
C ILE A 275 11.96 -18.72 -9.43
N GLY A 276 11.10 -18.77 -10.46
CA GLY A 276 9.65 -18.80 -10.24
C GLY A 276 9.17 -20.01 -9.43
N ASN A 277 9.81 -21.17 -9.58
CA ASN A 277 9.52 -22.36 -8.78
C ASN A 277 10.05 -22.22 -7.35
N GLN A 278 11.24 -21.65 -7.18
CA GLN A 278 11.82 -21.35 -5.87
C GLN A 278 10.95 -20.34 -5.09
N MET A 279 10.46 -19.29 -5.74
CA MET A 279 9.52 -18.32 -5.14
C MET A 279 8.19 -18.96 -4.73
N LYS A 280 7.67 -19.91 -5.52
CA LYS A 280 6.44 -20.67 -5.21
C LYS A 280 6.64 -21.67 -4.07
N GLN A 281 7.79 -22.35 -4.01
CA GLN A 281 8.14 -23.26 -2.92
C GLN A 281 8.35 -22.50 -1.60
N GLY A 282 9.04 -21.36 -1.67
CA GLY A 282 9.17 -20.37 -0.61
C GLY A 282 10.61 -19.95 -0.34
N ILE A 283 10.80 -18.66 -0.09
CA ILE A 283 12.08 -18.04 0.24
C ILE A 283 12.10 -17.67 1.72
N ARG A 284 13.23 -17.87 2.38
CA ARG A 284 13.45 -17.48 3.78
C ARG A 284 13.88 -16.02 3.85
N LEU A 285 13.09 -15.19 4.50
CA LEU A 285 13.40 -13.80 4.81
C LEU A 285 13.62 -13.63 6.33
N GLU A 286 14.05 -12.43 6.73
CA GLU A 286 14.27 -12.05 8.14
C GLU A 286 13.02 -12.25 9.02
N ASP A 287 11.83 -11.98 8.47
CA ASP A 287 10.52 -12.11 9.13
C ASP A 287 9.83 -13.47 8.84
N GLY A 288 10.60 -14.48 8.43
CA GLY A 288 10.13 -15.84 8.16
C GLY A 288 10.01 -16.19 6.68
N ILE A 289 9.35 -17.31 6.38
CA ILE A 289 9.18 -17.77 5.00
C ILE A 289 8.12 -16.93 4.27
N ALA A 290 8.37 -16.60 3.01
CA ALA A 290 7.45 -15.96 2.09
C ALA A 290 7.34 -16.76 0.79
N LYS A 291 6.16 -16.78 0.17
CA LYS A 291 5.86 -17.52 -1.07
C LYS A 291 5.06 -16.62 -2.00
N VAL A 292 5.28 -16.73 -3.31
CA VAL A 292 4.36 -16.17 -4.31
C VAL A 292 3.30 -17.20 -4.66
N ASP A 293 2.08 -16.74 -4.91
CA ASP A 293 0.96 -17.57 -5.35
C ASP A 293 1.12 -17.89 -6.85
N ASP A 294 1.48 -16.87 -7.64
CA ASP A 294 1.89 -17.04 -9.04
C ASP A 294 3.13 -16.22 -9.41
N PHE A 295 3.82 -16.67 -10.46
CA PHE A 295 5.01 -16.07 -11.04
C PHE A 295 4.98 -16.33 -12.55
N ARG A 296 4.95 -15.26 -13.34
CA ARG A 296 4.85 -15.32 -14.80
C ARG A 296 5.85 -14.35 -15.43
N LEU A 297 6.71 -14.87 -16.30
CA LEU A 297 7.50 -14.04 -17.21
C LEU A 297 6.56 -13.37 -18.21
N VAL A 298 6.53 -12.04 -18.23
CA VAL A 298 5.65 -11.25 -19.12
C VAL A 298 6.42 -10.82 -20.37
N ASP A 299 7.63 -10.29 -20.20
CA ASP A 299 8.49 -9.84 -21.29
C ASP A 299 9.97 -9.95 -20.90
N SER A 300 10.86 -10.06 -21.89
CA SER A 300 12.30 -10.19 -21.70
C SER A 300 13.05 -9.43 -22.79
N THR A 301 13.55 -8.25 -22.44
CA THR A 301 14.34 -7.38 -23.32
C THR A 301 15.83 -7.44 -22.95
N PRO A 302 16.76 -7.03 -23.83
CA PRO A 302 18.16 -6.92 -23.47
C PRO A 302 18.37 -6.01 -22.25
N GLY A 303 18.95 -6.54 -21.18
CA GLY A 303 19.19 -5.84 -19.91
C GLY A 303 18.03 -5.87 -18.91
N HIS A 304 16.77 -6.03 -19.32
CA HIS A 304 15.62 -5.96 -18.41
C HIS A 304 14.57 -7.05 -18.65
N VAL A 305 14.11 -7.65 -17.56
CA VAL A 305 13.08 -8.69 -17.54
C VAL A 305 11.87 -8.21 -16.76
N LEU A 306 10.67 -8.45 -17.30
CA LEU A 306 9.40 -8.03 -16.75
C LEU A 306 8.61 -9.25 -16.25
N ILE A 307 8.32 -9.28 -14.96
CA ILE A 307 7.72 -10.43 -14.27
C ILE A 307 6.44 -9.98 -13.58
N GLU A 308 5.39 -10.76 -13.72
CA GLU A 308 4.18 -10.64 -12.92
C GLU A 308 4.25 -11.63 -11.74
N VAL A 309 4.00 -11.13 -10.53
CA VAL A 309 3.90 -11.95 -9.32
C VAL A 309 2.59 -11.67 -8.58
N VAL A 310 1.98 -12.73 -8.05
CA VAL A 310 0.75 -12.63 -7.25
C VAL A 310 1.05 -13.01 -5.81
N LEU A 311 0.60 -12.19 -4.87
CA LEU A 311 0.82 -12.33 -3.43
C LEU A 311 -0.41 -11.91 -2.63
N HIS A 312 -0.91 -12.77 -1.77
CA HIS A 312 -1.87 -12.39 -0.72
C HIS A 312 -1.23 -11.58 0.42
N SER A 313 0.05 -11.83 0.74
CA SER A 313 0.74 -11.22 1.89
C SER A 313 1.03 -9.73 1.74
N GLY A 314 0.76 -8.95 2.79
CA GLY A 314 1.00 -7.50 2.86
C GLY A 314 2.23 -7.07 3.68
N ARG A 315 3.20 -7.97 3.92
CA ARG A 315 4.40 -7.65 4.72
C ARG A 315 5.22 -6.50 4.11
N ASN A 316 5.96 -5.78 4.96
CA ASN A 316 6.74 -4.61 4.51
C ASN A 316 7.73 -4.99 3.40
N ARG A 317 7.70 -4.23 2.28
CA ARG A 317 8.57 -4.38 1.10
C ARG A 317 8.68 -5.82 0.57
N ILE A 318 7.65 -6.66 0.76
CA ILE A 318 7.75 -8.12 0.60
C ILE A 318 8.25 -8.55 -0.78
N VAL A 319 7.72 -7.96 -1.85
CA VAL A 319 8.15 -8.26 -3.24
C VAL A 319 9.63 -7.98 -3.40
N ARG A 320 10.08 -6.77 -3.02
CA ARG A 320 11.48 -6.35 -3.15
C ARG A 320 12.39 -7.32 -2.39
N ARG A 321 12.08 -7.61 -1.11
CA ARG A 321 12.85 -8.56 -0.29
C ARG A 321 12.91 -9.98 -0.85
N MET A 322 11.84 -10.48 -1.49
CA MET A 322 11.85 -11.81 -2.13
C MET A 322 12.75 -11.85 -3.37
N PHE A 323 12.79 -10.77 -4.14
CA PHE A 323 13.61 -10.62 -5.33
C PHE A 323 15.09 -10.34 -4.99
N ASP A 324 15.35 -9.50 -3.98
CA ASP A 324 16.68 -9.26 -3.41
C ASP A 324 17.30 -10.57 -2.88
N ALA A 325 16.50 -11.45 -2.26
CA ALA A 325 16.93 -12.74 -1.71
C ALA A 325 17.16 -13.86 -2.76
N VAL A 326 16.98 -13.58 -4.05
CA VAL A 326 17.38 -14.44 -5.17
C VAL A 326 18.32 -13.70 -6.14
N ASP A 327 19.05 -12.70 -5.63
CA ASP A 327 20.06 -11.91 -6.36
C ASP A 327 19.53 -11.16 -7.61
N HIS A 328 18.21 -10.90 -7.68
CA HIS A 328 17.57 -10.11 -8.73
C HIS A 328 16.85 -8.88 -8.16
N PRO A 329 17.57 -7.86 -7.65
CA PRO A 329 16.98 -6.71 -6.99
C PRO A 329 16.03 -5.93 -7.91
N VAL A 330 14.93 -5.42 -7.33
CA VAL A 330 13.82 -4.81 -8.08
C VAL A 330 14.13 -3.37 -8.47
N GLU A 331 14.24 -3.12 -9.78
CA GLU A 331 14.42 -1.79 -10.36
C GLU A 331 13.11 -0.99 -10.28
N LYS A 332 12.01 -1.55 -10.79
CA LYS A 332 10.67 -0.94 -10.77
C LYS A 332 9.63 -1.91 -10.27
N LEU A 333 8.64 -1.38 -9.54
CA LEU A 333 7.55 -2.16 -8.98
C LEU A 333 6.25 -1.38 -9.13
N ALA A 334 5.26 -1.97 -9.81
CA ALA A 334 3.92 -1.42 -9.94
C ALA A 334 2.88 -2.45 -9.49
N ARG A 335 1.97 -2.09 -8.58
CA ARG A 335 0.81 -2.95 -8.27
C ARG A 335 -0.24 -2.78 -9.35
N THR A 336 -0.56 -3.84 -10.09
CA THR A 336 -1.54 -3.79 -11.19
C THR A 336 -2.93 -4.18 -10.74
N HIS A 337 -3.06 -5.03 -9.70
CA HIS A 337 -4.35 -5.50 -9.19
C HIS A 337 -4.41 -5.56 -7.66
N VAL A 338 -5.63 -5.39 -7.12
CA VAL A 338 -6.00 -5.68 -5.72
C VAL A 338 -7.33 -6.43 -5.76
N GLY A 339 -7.30 -7.73 -5.43
CA GLY A 339 -8.42 -8.63 -5.64
C GLY A 339 -8.92 -8.57 -7.09
N PRO A 340 -10.22 -8.35 -7.34
CA PRO A 340 -10.79 -8.26 -8.69
C PRO A 340 -10.54 -6.91 -9.38
N ILE A 341 -9.98 -5.90 -8.70
CA ILE A 341 -9.81 -4.57 -9.27
C ILE A 341 -8.49 -4.46 -10.01
N ALA A 342 -8.57 -4.14 -11.30
CA ALA A 342 -7.44 -3.83 -12.16
C ALA A 342 -7.18 -2.32 -12.25
N ILE A 343 -5.91 -1.95 -12.44
CA ILE A 343 -5.53 -0.56 -12.74
C ILE A 343 -5.89 -0.16 -14.18
N GLY A 344 -5.91 -1.11 -15.12
CA GLY A 344 -6.21 -0.87 -16.53
C GLY A 344 -5.21 0.09 -17.20
N ASP A 345 -5.74 0.97 -18.04
CA ASP A 345 -5.04 2.03 -18.78
C ASP A 345 -4.95 3.36 -18.00
N GLN A 346 -5.35 3.36 -16.72
CA GLN A 346 -5.39 4.53 -15.86
C GLN A 346 -4.00 5.19 -15.74
N LYS A 347 -3.89 6.47 -16.12
CA LYS A 347 -2.63 7.23 -16.05
C LYS A 347 -2.15 7.41 -14.60
N GLN A 348 -0.83 7.42 -14.40
CA GLN A 348 -0.22 7.75 -13.11
C GLN A 348 -0.71 9.10 -12.57
N GLY A 349 -0.86 9.20 -11.25
CA GLY A 349 -1.36 10.38 -10.55
C GLY A 349 -2.86 10.62 -10.68
N THR A 350 -3.61 9.81 -11.43
CA THR A 350 -5.07 9.98 -11.55
C THR A 350 -5.84 9.16 -10.52
N VAL A 351 -6.94 9.72 -10.04
CA VAL A 351 -7.95 9.06 -9.21
C VAL A 351 -9.21 8.88 -10.04
N ARG A 352 -9.80 7.67 -10.04
CA ARG A 352 -11.12 7.41 -10.65
C ARG A 352 -12.04 6.78 -9.62
N LYS A 353 -13.35 7.02 -9.73
CA LYS A 353 -14.36 6.27 -8.98
C LYS A 353 -14.47 4.85 -9.55
N LEU A 354 -14.65 3.85 -8.70
CA LEU A 354 -15.00 2.50 -9.13
C LEU A 354 -16.44 2.48 -9.68
N SER A 355 -16.66 1.68 -10.71
CA SER A 355 -18.00 1.36 -11.22
C SER A 355 -18.79 0.48 -10.23
N HIS A 356 -20.12 0.44 -10.34
CA HIS A 356 -20.95 -0.40 -9.48
C HIS A 356 -20.58 -1.89 -9.59
N THR A 357 -20.21 -2.37 -10.78
CA THR A 357 -19.73 -3.74 -11.00
C THR A 357 -18.40 -4.02 -10.30
N GLU A 358 -17.45 -3.09 -10.38
CA GLU A 358 -16.19 -3.20 -9.64
C GLU A 358 -16.41 -3.23 -8.13
N VAL A 359 -17.27 -2.36 -7.60
CA VAL A 359 -17.62 -2.33 -6.17
C VAL A 359 -18.28 -3.64 -5.74
N GLY A 360 -19.26 -4.14 -6.51
CA GLY A 360 -19.92 -5.42 -6.22
C GLY A 360 -18.96 -6.61 -6.21
N ASN A 361 -18.07 -6.69 -7.20
CA ASN A 361 -17.04 -7.73 -7.25
C ASN A 361 -16.06 -7.62 -6.06
N LEU A 362 -15.67 -6.40 -5.68
CA LEU A 362 -14.75 -6.14 -4.58
C LEU A 362 -15.36 -6.53 -3.22
N LEU A 363 -16.61 -6.18 -2.96
CA LEU A 363 -17.35 -6.59 -1.76
C LEU A 363 -17.51 -8.11 -1.70
N ALA A 364 -17.97 -8.74 -2.79
CA ALA A 364 -18.12 -10.18 -2.87
C ALA A 364 -16.80 -10.93 -2.64
N SER A 365 -15.66 -10.38 -3.09
CA SER A 365 -14.33 -10.98 -2.89
C SER A 365 -13.88 -11.07 -1.42
N VAL A 366 -14.57 -10.39 -0.50
CA VAL A 366 -14.33 -10.44 0.95
C VAL A 366 -15.58 -10.84 1.76
N GLY A 367 -16.60 -11.40 1.10
CA GLY A 367 -17.84 -11.86 1.74
C GLY A 367 -18.66 -10.73 2.38
N MET A 368 -18.78 -9.60 1.68
CA MET A 368 -19.66 -8.47 2.01
C MET A 368 -20.79 -8.33 0.99
#